data_AF-A0A2C5YK71-F1
#
_entry.id   AF-A0A2C5YK71-F1
#
_cell.length_a   1.000
_cell.length_b   1.000
_cell.length_c   1.000
_cell.angle_alpha   90.00
_cell.angle_beta   90.00
_cell.angle_gamma   90.00
#
_symmetry.space_group_name_H-M   'P 1'
#
loop_
_entity.id
_entity.type
_entity.pdbx_description
1 polymer ?
#
loop_
_entity_poly.entity_id
_entity_poly.type
_entity_poly.pdbx_seq_one_letter_code
_entity_poly.pdbx_strand_id
1 'polypeptide(L)'
;MPMKMRLGMRAAATAREEKRRRQARENGIVLEAPRQHSSSSSSSSSQSKKRSVVGHKGPRRDRDAVGSLRGAELRLSKRDVESIQRSRDVFGRK
;
A
#
# COMPACT_ATOMS: atom_id res chain seq x y z
N MET A 1 28.58 -0.75 10.24
CA MET A 1 28.37 0.35 11.20
C MET A 1 27.28 0.00 12.20
N PRO A 2 27.47 0.30 13.49
CA PRO A 2 26.42 0.18 14.51
C PRO A 2 25.14 0.92 14.11
N MET A 3 23.98 0.41 14.58
CA MET A 3 22.66 0.93 14.20
C MET A 3 22.49 2.43 14.44
N LYS A 4 22.90 2.93 15.62
CA LYS A 4 22.79 4.36 15.98
C LYS A 4 23.57 5.26 15.02
N MET A 5 24.80 4.88 14.70
CA MET A 5 25.67 5.62 13.79
C MET A 5 25.11 5.62 12.36
N ARG A 6 24.64 4.46 11.89
CA ARG A 6 24.02 4.35 10.56
C ARG A 6 22.77 5.21 10.43
N LEU A 7 21.93 5.25 11.47
CA LEU A 7 20.73 6.09 11.49
C LEU A 7 21.10 7.57 11.52
N GLY A 8 22.08 7.97 12.34
CA GLY A 8 22.57 9.34 12.40
C GLY A 8 23.15 9.83 11.07
N MET A 9 23.94 9.01 10.38
CA MET A 9 24.48 9.36 9.06
C MET A 9 23.40 9.53 8.00
N ARG A 10 22.39 8.65 8.00
CA ARG A 10 21.25 8.77 7.09
C ARG A 10 20.45 10.04 7.35
N ALA A 11 20.15 10.35 8.62
CA ALA A 11 19.42 11.56 9.00
C ALA A 11 20.22 12.84 8.65
N ALA A 12 21.54 12.83 8.85
CA ALA A 12 22.39 13.96 8.46
C ALA A 12 22.44 14.14 6.93
N ALA A 13 22.45 13.04 6.16
CA ALA A 13 22.42 13.09 4.71
C ALA A 13 21.09 13.66 4.19
N THR A 14 19.95 13.21 4.72
CA THR A 14 18.62 13.73 4.32
C THR A 14 18.48 15.21 4.64
N ALA A 15 18.90 15.64 5.85
CA ALA A 15 18.84 17.05 6.24
C ALA A 15 19.69 17.97 5.35
N ARG A 16 20.88 17.50 4.90
CA ARG A 16 21.73 18.25 3.96
C ARG A 16 21.10 18.34 2.57
N GLU A 17 20.50 17.25 2.10
CA GLU A 17 19.85 17.20 0.79
C GLU A 17 18.60 18.08 0.74
N GLU A 18 17.81 18.12 1.81
CA GLU A 18 16.65 19.01 1.96
C GLU A 18 17.05 20.48 1.91
N LYS A 19 18.10 20.87 2.65
CA LYS A 19 18.65 22.24 2.61
C LYS A 19 19.13 22.61 1.21
N ARG A 20 19.85 21.71 0.52
CA ARG A 20 20.30 21.93 -0.87
C ARG A 20 19.13 22.12 -1.83
N ARG A 21 18.11 21.27 -1.75
CA ARG A 21 16.92 21.41 -2.60
C ARG A 21 16.14 22.69 -2.32
N ARG A 22 16.05 23.10 -1.06
CA ARG A 22 15.40 24.35 -0.67
C ARG A 22 16.15 25.55 -1.27
N GLN A 23 17.45 25.62 -1.10
CA GLN A 23 18.29 26.67 -1.69
C GLN A 23 18.22 26.68 -3.21
N ALA A 24 18.21 25.51 -3.85
CA ALA A 24 18.07 25.40 -5.30
C ALA A 24 16.71 25.94 -5.79
N ARG A 25 15.62 25.67 -5.06
CA ARG A 25 14.30 26.24 -5.37
C ARG A 25 14.27 27.76 -5.22
N GLU A 26 14.91 28.28 -4.18
CA GLU A 26 15.00 29.72 -3.91
C GLU A 26 15.86 30.45 -4.97
N ASN A 27 16.92 29.79 -5.46
CA ASN A 27 17.86 30.36 -6.44
C ASN A 27 17.54 29.99 -7.90
N GLY A 28 16.44 29.27 -8.17
CA GLY A 28 16.06 28.84 -9.53
C GLY A 28 17.00 27.81 -10.16
N ILE A 29 17.81 27.09 -9.38
CA ILE A 29 18.73 26.05 -9.86
C ILE A 29 17.94 24.75 -10.06
N VAL A 30 17.94 24.23 -11.29
CA VAL A 30 17.28 22.96 -11.60
C VAL A 30 18.16 21.79 -11.15
N LEU A 31 17.61 20.95 -10.28
CA LEU A 31 18.24 19.70 -9.84
C LEU A 31 17.56 18.50 -10.51
N GLU A 32 18.31 17.42 -10.70
CA GLU A 32 17.75 16.15 -11.19
C GLU A 32 16.59 15.70 -10.30
N ALA A 33 15.49 15.29 -10.93
CA ALA A 33 14.33 14.78 -10.22
C ALA A 33 14.73 13.49 -9.49
N PRO A 34 14.47 13.35 -8.18
CA PRO A 34 14.77 12.11 -7.50
C PRO A 34 13.96 10.99 -8.16
N ARG A 35 14.66 9.91 -8.56
CA ARG A 35 14.01 8.69 -9.04
C ARG A 35 13.06 8.17 -7.96
N GLN A 36 11.77 8.42 -8.14
CA GLN A 36 10.75 7.70 -7.40
C GLN A 36 10.82 6.26 -7.89
N HIS A 37 11.49 5.41 -7.11
CA HIS A 37 11.54 3.97 -7.34
C HIS A 37 12.41 3.52 -8.53
N SER A 38 13.72 3.45 -8.31
CA SER A 38 14.49 2.33 -8.87
C SER A 38 15.33 1.70 -7.76
N SER A 39 14.82 0.59 -7.29
CA SER A 39 15.44 -0.38 -6.42
C SER A 39 16.79 -0.86 -6.96
N SER A 40 17.91 -0.40 -6.40
CA SER A 40 19.18 -1.15 -6.42
C SER A 40 20.22 -0.78 -5.36
N SER A 41 19.92 0.06 -4.37
CA SER A 41 20.88 0.31 -3.27
C SER A 41 20.22 0.57 -1.90
N SER A 42 19.86 -0.53 -1.24
CA SER A 42 20.11 -0.75 0.20
C SER A 42 19.71 0.31 1.25
N SER A 43 18.54 0.96 1.20
CA SER A 43 18.19 1.94 2.24
C SER A 43 16.83 1.88 2.95
N SER A 44 15.83 1.09 2.56
CA SER A 44 14.57 1.01 3.35
C SER A 44 13.66 -0.19 3.06
N SER A 45 14.21 -1.41 3.08
CA SER A 45 13.44 -2.65 2.86
C SER A 45 12.23 -2.85 3.81
N SER A 46 12.17 -2.15 4.95
CA SER A 46 11.03 -2.22 5.88
C SER A 46 9.90 -1.24 5.55
N GLN A 47 10.21 -0.10 4.93
CA GLN A 47 9.21 0.94 4.64
C GLN A 47 8.52 0.68 3.29
N SER A 48 9.25 0.11 2.33
CA SER A 48 8.65 -0.42 1.09
C SER A 48 7.71 -1.59 1.38
N LYS A 49 8.06 -2.47 2.32
CA LYS A 49 7.23 -3.62 2.73
C LYS A 49 5.99 -3.21 3.52
N LYS A 50 6.06 -2.13 4.33
CA LYS A 50 4.86 -1.56 4.97
C LYS A 50 3.93 -0.87 3.96
N ARG A 51 4.46 -0.17 2.96
CA ARG A 51 3.64 0.41 1.88
C ARG A 51 3.01 -0.67 0.99
N SER A 52 3.69 -1.79 0.74
CA SER A 52 3.07 -2.92 0.04
C SER A 52 1.99 -3.59 0.88
N VAL A 53 2.14 -3.68 2.20
CA VAL A 53 1.12 -4.25 3.11
C VAL A 53 -0.08 -3.31 3.28
N VAL A 54 0.11 -1.99 3.31
CA VAL A 54 -1.00 -1.01 3.39
C VAL A 54 -1.70 -0.84 2.02
N GLY A 55 -0.97 -1.01 0.92
CA GLY A 55 -1.53 -1.08 -0.44
C GLY A 55 -2.21 -2.41 -0.75
N HIS A 56 -1.84 -3.48 -0.05
CA HIS A 56 -2.58 -4.74 -0.03
C HIS A 56 -3.65 -4.69 1.06
N LYS A 57 -4.61 -3.77 0.90
CA LYS A 57 -5.97 -4.05 1.34
C LYS A 57 -6.45 -5.19 0.43
N GLY A 58 -5.95 -6.41 0.68
CA GLY A 58 -6.46 -7.62 0.05
C GLY A 58 -7.99 -7.60 0.16
N PRO A 59 -8.72 -8.22 -0.79
CA PRO A 59 -10.17 -8.08 -0.84
C PRO A 59 -10.73 -8.38 0.55
N ARG A 60 -11.21 -7.34 1.22
CA ARG A 60 -11.91 -7.46 2.50
C ARG A 60 -13.28 -8.02 2.14
N ARG A 61 -13.30 -9.29 1.79
CA ARG A 61 -14.53 -10.06 1.76
C ARG A 61 -14.83 -10.31 3.22
N ASP A 62 -15.87 -9.66 3.73
CA ASP A 62 -16.41 -10.04 5.03
C ASP A 62 -16.74 -11.52 4.95
N ARG A 63 -16.37 -12.28 5.98
CA ARG A 63 -16.44 -13.75 5.94
C ARG A 63 -17.85 -14.27 5.64
N ASP A 64 -18.85 -13.48 5.99
CA ASP A 64 -20.27 -13.79 5.83
C ASP A 64 -20.92 -13.05 4.65
N ALA A 65 -20.15 -12.27 3.87
CA ALA A 65 -20.67 -11.53 2.73
C ALA A 65 -20.75 -12.38 1.44
N VAL A 66 -21.88 -12.23 0.75
CA VAL A 66 -22.17 -12.86 -0.54
C VAL A 66 -21.54 -12.06 -1.69
N GLY A 67 -20.81 -12.75 -2.59
CA GLY A 67 -20.24 -12.14 -3.79
C GLY A 67 -19.19 -11.05 -3.58
N SER A 68 -18.93 -10.30 -4.65
CA SER A 68 -18.04 -9.13 -4.66
C SER A 68 -18.73 -7.96 -5.35
N LEU A 69 -18.79 -6.81 -4.65
CA LEU A 69 -19.32 -5.57 -5.19
C LEU A 69 -18.24 -4.83 -5.99
N ARG A 70 -18.52 -4.50 -7.25
CA ARG A 70 -17.66 -3.67 -8.10
C ARG A 70 -18.47 -2.48 -8.60
N GLY A 71 -18.28 -1.31 -7.97
CA GLY A 71 -19.10 -0.14 -8.28
C GLY A 71 -20.57 -0.41 -7.90
N ALA A 72 -21.46 -0.44 -8.90
CA ALA A 72 -22.88 -0.76 -8.74
C ALA A 72 -23.25 -2.22 -9.13
N GLU A 73 -22.28 -3.02 -9.58
CA GLU A 73 -22.51 -4.40 -10.00
C GLU A 73 -22.17 -5.38 -8.86
N LEU A 74 -23.12 -6.24 -8.48
CA LEU A 74 -22.89 -7.35 -7.55
C LEU A 74 -22.59 -8.64 -8.31
N ARG A 75 -21.38 -9.16 -8.18
CA ARG A 75 -20.94 -10.40 -8.85
C ARG A 75 -21.05 -11.57 -7.88
N LEU A 76 -21.93 -12.52 -8.18
CA LEU A 76 -22.14 -13.73 -7.39
C LEU A 76 -21.35 -14.90 -7.99
N SER A 77 -20.69 -15.70 -7.14
CA SER A 77 -20.08 -16.94 -7.59
C SER A 77 -21.12 -18.07 -7.64
N LYS A 78 -20.92 -19.08 -8.51
CA LYS A 78 -21.82 -20.25 -8.58
C LYS A 78 -22.02 -20.91 -7.22
N ARG A 79 -20.96 -20.98 -6.42
CA ARG A 79 -20.99 -21.50 -5.05
C ARG A 79 -21.91 -20.68 -4.12
N ASP A 80 -21.87 -19.36 -4.21
CA ASP A 80 -22.73 -18.50 -3.39
C ASP A 80 -24.21 -18.70 -3.79
N VAL A 81 -24.49 -18.77 -5.09
CA VAL A 81 -25.85 -19.03 -5.62
C VAL A 81 -26.37 -20.40 -5.16
N GLU A 82 -25.58 -21.47 -5.33
CA GLU A 82 -25.95 -22.82 -4.90
C GLU A 82 -26.15 -22.90 -3.38
N SER A 83 -25.32 -22.17 -2.60
CA SER A 83 -25.46 -22.14 -1.15
C SER A 83 -26.76 -21.49 -0.70
N ILE A 84 -27.17 -20.38 -1.33
CA ILE A 84 -28.43 -19.67 -1.05
C ILE A 84 -29.64 -20.51 -1.48
N GLN A 85 -29.57 -21.16 -2.65
CA GLN A 85 -30.67 -21.97 -3.17
C GLN A 85 -30.85 -23.29 -2.41
N ARG A 86 -29.77 -23.87 -1.86
CA ARG A 86 -29.83 -25.11 -1.07
C ARG A 86 -30.03 -24.87 0.42
N SER A 87 -29.64 -23.70 0.94
CA SER A 87 -29.95 -23.33 2.31
C SER A 87 -31.42 -23.02 2.44
N ARG A 88 -32.07 -23.49 3.51
CA ARG A 88 -33.40 -23.01 3.90
C ARG A 88 -33.38 -21.48 3.90
N ASP A 89 -34.46 -20.87 3.39
CA ASP A 89 -34.65 -19.43 3.36
C ASP A 89 -34.25 -18.80 4.71
N VAL A 90 -33.85 -17.53 4.76
CA VAL A 90 -33.47 -16.86 6.03
C VAL A 90 -34.59 -16.93 7.08
N PHE A 91 -35.82 -17.22 6.62
CA PHE A 91 -37.04 -17.46 7.40
C PHE A 91 -37.47 -18.94 7.54
N GLY A 92 -36.64 -19.91 7.13
CA GLY A 92 -36.86 -21.34 7.38
C GLY A 92 -38.00 -21.99 6.59
N ARG A 93 -38.54 -21.36 5.55
CA ARG A 93 -39.64 -21.89 4.74
C ARG A 93 -39.14 -22.76 3.59
N LYS A 94 -39.91 -23.81 3.27
CA LYS A 94 -39.60 -24.83 2.27
C LYS A 94 -39.90 -24.36 0.86
#